data_AF-A0A7M2Y5I6-F1
#
_entry.id   AF-A0A7M2Y5I6-F1
#
_cell.length_a   1.000
_cell.length_b   1.000
_cell.length_c   1.000
_cell.angle_alpha   90.00
_cell.angle_beta   90.00
_cell.angle_gamma   90.00
#
_symmetry.space_group_name_H-M   'P 1'
#
loop_
_entity.id
_entity.type
_entity.pdbx_description
1 polymer ?
#
loop_
_entity_poly.entity_id
_entity_poly.type
_entity_poly.pdbx_seq_one_letter_code
_entity_poly.pdbx_strand_id
1 'polypeptide(L)'
;MIKFYLIVALLFLVPKLGFSQDLMDYTTVKTNSGEVTIPGNWTQLNTLRKSGQTYLENDEGIIIAVAENQKKTYPFYKANQSDIENLKAFYKWDSDFRKKSNFQTQKIKESADSEFIIWKYKDKLDNVFLIGSSENNFLSLLIYTNHWTQSEKIQFLENLYQLNK
;
A
#
# COMPACT_ATOMS: atom_id res chain seq x y z
N MET A 1 2.69 -69.37 -22.16
CA MET A 1 2.42 -69.03 -20.75
C MET A 1 3.73 -68.68 -20.06
N ILE A 2 4.04 -67.40 -19.89
CA ILE A 2 5.09 -66.93 -18.97
C ILE A 2 4.55 -65.63 -18.34
N LYS A 3 4.38 -65.66 -17.02
CA LYS A 3 4.00 -64.52 -16.18
C LYS A 3 5.21 -63.59 -16.06
N PHE A 4 5.03 -62.30 -16.35
CA PHE A 4 5.93 -61.26 -15.89
C PHE A 4 5.18 -60.35 -14.92
N TYR A 5 5.35 -60.64 -13.63
CA TYR A 5 5.19 -59.65 -12.59
C TYR A 5 6.52 -58.91 -12.48
N LEU A 6 6.56 -57.61 -12.76
CA LEU A 6 7.60 -56.78 -12.16
C LEU A 6 7.11 -55.33 -11.98
N ILE A 7 6.62 -55.11 -10.76
CA ILE A 7 6.95 -54.00 -9.86
C ILE A 7 6.63 -52.59 -10.39
N VAL A 8 5.43 -52.16 -10.00
CA VAL A 8 5.07 -50.79 -9.67
C VAL A 8 5.99 -50.27 -8.57
N ALA A 9 6.93 -49.38 -8.90
CA ALA A 9 7.62 -48.52 -7.93
C ALA A 9 8.35 -47.36 -8.64
N LEU A 10 7.59 -46.49 -9.31
CA LEU A 10 8.12 -45.21 -9.79
C LEU A 10 7.13 -44.07 -9.53
N LEU A 11 6.62 -44.01 -8.30
CA LEU A 11 5.92 -42.87 -7.75
C LEU A 11 6.71 -42.40 -6.54
N PHE A 12 6.89 -41.09 -6.41
CA PHE A 12 7.51 -40.36 -5.29
C PHE A 12 9.02 -40.05 -5.35
N LEU A 13 9.52 -39.63 -6.51
CA LEU A 13 10.61 -38.64 -6.55
C LEU A 13 10.07 -37.30 -7.07
N VAL A 14 9.05 -36.78 -6.37
CA VAL A 14 8.78 -35.34 -6.45
C VAL A 14 9.78 -34.71 -5.49
N PRO A 15 10.74 -33.88 -5.94
CA PRO A 15 11.51 -33.09 -5.01
C PRO A 15 10.50 -32.29 -4.21
N LYS A 16 10.47 -32.50 -2.88
CA LYS A 16 9.85 -31.56 -1.96
C LYS A 16 10.66 -30.28 -2.09
N LEU A 17 10.36 -29.47 -3.10
CA LEU A 17 10.51 -28.04 -3.00
C LEU A 17 9.57 -27.65 -1.86
N GLY A 18 10.08 -27.76 -0.64
CA GLY A 18 9.50 -27.09 0.49
C GLY A 18 9.57 -25.62 0.12
N PHE A 19 8.46 -25.09 -0.37
CA PHE A 19 8.13 -23.71 -0.10
C PHE A 19 8.20 -23.61 1.43
N SER A 20 9.33 -23.13 1.95
CA SER A 20 9.32 -22.42 3.21
C SER A 20 8.29 -21.33 2.97
N GLN A 21 7.08 -21.54 3.45
CA GLN A 21 6.22 -20.41 3.74
C GLN A 21 6.96 -19.73 4.88
N ASP A 22 7.91 -18.85 4.55
CA ASP A 22 8.37 -17.88 5.51
C ASP A 22 7.08 -17.26 6.03
N LEU A 23 6.78 -17.50 7.30
CA LEU A 23 5.66 -16.86 7.98
C LEU A 23 5.93 -15.38 7.80
N MET A 24 5.27 -14.75 6.84
CA MET A 24 5.35 -13.31 6.69
C MET A 24 4.72 -12.75 7.95
N ASP A 25 5.56 -12.19 8.82
CA ASP A 25 5.09 -11.38 9.93
C ASP A 25 4.34 -10.18 9.34
N TYR A 26 3.29 -9.75 10.03
CA TYR A 26 2.51 -8.57 9.65
C TYR A 26 2.38 -7.65 10.86
N THR A 27 2.38 -6.35 10.59
CA THR A 27 2.02 -5.32 11.55
C THR A 27 0.63 -4.78 11.21
N THR A 28 -0.30 -4.84 12.17
CA THR A 28 -1.64 -4.26 12.02
C THR A 28 -1.71 -2.89 12.69
N VAL A 29 -2.17 -1.89 11.96
CA VAL A 29 -2.30 -0.50 12.39
C VAL A 29 -3.77 -0.13 12.49
N LYS A 30 -4.21 0.30 13.67
CA LYS A 30 -5.54 0.88 13.85
C LYS A 30 -5.57 2.30 13.30
N THR A 31 -6.54 2.58 12.44
CA THR A 31 -6.78 3.89 11.84
C THR A 31 -8.09 4.50 12.38
N ASN A 32 -8.51 5.64 11.83
CA ASN A 32 -9.77 6.27 12.23
C ASN A 32 -11.01 5.47 11.84
N SER A 33 -10.94 4.69 10.75
CA SER A 33 -12.10 4.02 10.15
C SER A 33 -11.97 2.50 10.03
N GLY A 34 -10.82 1.93 10.38
CA GLY A 34 -10.54 0.51 10.18
C GLY A 34 -9.13 0.13 10.60
N GLU A 35 -8.64 -0.99 10.07
CA GLU A 35 -7.31 -1.51 10.34
C GLU A 35 -6.55 -1.71 9.03
N VAL A 36 -5.26 -1.43 9.03
CA VAL A 36 -4.38 -1.64 7.87
C VAL A 36 -3.28 -2.61 8.27
N THR A 37 -3.13 -3.68 7.49
CA THR A 37 -2.14 -4.73 7.66
C THR A 37 -0.95 -4.46 6.74
N ILE A 38 0.25 -4.41 7.30
CA ILE A 38 1.50 -4.11 6.59
C ILE A 38 2.44 -5.32 6.70
N PRO A 39 2.96 -5.87 5.58
CA PRO A 39 3.96 -6.94 5.64
C PRO A 39 5.23 -6.49 6.36
N GLY A 40 5.76 -7.36 7.20
CA GLY A 40 6.94 -7.15 8.02
C GLY A 40 6.64 -6.57 9.41
N ASN A 41 7.72 -6.35 10.14
CA ASN A 41 7.70 -5.81 11.50
C ASN A 41 7.93 -4.30 11.48
N TRP A 42 6.93 -3.54 11.94
CA TRP A 42 6.94 -2.08 11.96
C TRP A 42 6.67 -1.57 13.36
N THR A 43 7.45 -0.59 13.79
CA THR A 43 7.27 0.10 15.08
C THR A 43 6.53 1.40 14.86
N GLN A 44 5.38 1.57 15.52
CA GLN A 44 4.63 2.83 15.47
C GLN A 44 5.42 3.96 16.15
N LEU A 45 5.59 5.08 15.44
CA LEU A 45 6.25 6.29 15.93
C LEU A 45 5.23 7.24 16.57
N ASN A 46 4.26 7.71 15.79
CA ASN A 46 3.27 8.68 16.22
C ASN A 46 2.04 8.70 15.30
N THR A 47 0.94 9.28 15.78
CA THR A 47 -0.28 9.51 14.98
C THR A 47 -0.64 11.00 14.99
N LEU A 48 -0.83 11.58 13.80
CA LEU A 48 -1.23 12.97 13.64
C LEU A 48 -2.75 13.11 13.78
N ARG A 49 -3.21 13.73 14.87
CA ARG A 49 -4.65 13.90 15.18
C ARG A 49 -5.47 14.54 14.06
N LYS A 50 -4.89 15.47 13.29
CA LYS A 50 -5.63 16.21 12.24
C LYS A 50 -5.89 15.38 10.99
N SER A 51 -4.92 14.59 10.53
CA SER A 51 -5.02 13.80 9.30
C SER A 51 -5.38 12.34 9.54
N GLY A 52 -5.24 11.86 10.79
CA GLY A 52 -5.35 10.44 11.11
C GLY A 52 -4.13 9.61 10.65
N GLN A 53 -3.09 10.25 10.13
CA GLN A 53 -1.89 9.54 9.66
C GLN A 53 -1.08 8.99 10.83
N THR A 54 -0.91 7.68 10.86
CA THR A 54 -0.02 6.95 11.75
C THR A 54 1.28 6.64 11.03
N TYR A 55 2.40 7.07 11.60
CA TYR A 55 3.74 6.83 11.10
C TYR A 55 4.34 5.62 11.80
N LEU A 56 4.98 4.75 11.02
CA LEU A 56 5.69 3.58 11.48
C LEU A 56 7.06 3.49 10.81
N GLU A 57 8.00 2.82 11.46
CA GLU A 57 9.37 2.60 10.97
C GLU A 57 9.76 1.13 11.13
N ASN A 58 10.46 0.57 10.14
CA ASN A 58 11.04 -0.78 10.22
C ASN A 58 12.51 -0.74 10.68
N ASP A 59 13.13 -1.91 10.83
CA ASP A 59 14.54 -2.05 11.25
C ASP A 59 15.57 -1.51 10.23
N GLU A 60 15.16 -1.34 8.97
CA GLU A 60 15.94 -0.69 7.90
C GLU A 60 15.83 0.85 7.93
N GLY A 61 15.06 1.44 8.86
CA GLY A 61 14.84 2.89 8.92
C GLY A 61 13.93 3.44 7.82
N ILE A 62 13.13 2.57 7.19
CA ILE A 62 12.11 2.95 6.22
C ILE A 62 10.87 3.38 6.99
N ILE A 63 10.29 4.53 6.60
CA ILE A 63 9.11 5.08 7.26
C ILE A 63 7.90 4.92 6.34
N ILE A 64 6.80 4.41 6.90
CA ILE A 64 5.48 4.43 6.26
C ILE A 64 4.50 5.26 7.08
N ALA A 65 3.72 6.09 6.40
CA ALA A 65 2.57 6.77 6.96
C ALA A 65 1.28 6.21 6.36
N VAL A 66 0.36 5.80 7.23
CA VAL A 66 -0.91 5.16 6.87
C VAL A 66 -2.07 5.95 7.45
N ALA A 67 -3.08 6.21 6.63
CA ALA A 67 -4.38 6.69 7.11
C ALA A 67 -5.50 6.06 6.32
N GLU A 68 -6.58 5.76 7.00
CA GLU A 68 -7.85 5.41 6.38
C GLU A 68 -8.90 6.40 6.91
N ASN A 69 -9.61 7.05 6.00
CA ASN A 69 -10.58 8.09 6.34
C ASN A 69 -11.84 7.98 5.48
N GLN A 70 -13.01 8.13 6.08
CA GLN A 70 -14.29 8.12 5.37
C GLN A 70 -14.33 9.19 4.27
N LYS A 71 -14.66 8.78 3.04
CA LYS A 71 -14.72 9.66 1.86
C LYS A 71 -15.60 10.88 2.09
N LYS A 72 -16.75 10.70 2.75
CA LYS A 72 -17.73 11.75 3.07
C LYS A 72 -17.23 12.87 3.98
N THR A 73 -16.09 12.69 4.64
CA THR A 73 -15.52 13.74 5.53
C THR A 73 -14.75 14.80 4.73
N TYR A 74 -14.44 14.53 3.45
CA TYR A 74 -13.72 15.45 2.60
C TYR A 74 -14.68 16.41 1.88
N PRO A 75 -14.37 17.72 1.84
CA PRO A 75 -15.27 18.74 1.28
C PRO A 75 -15.43 18.65 -0.24
N PHE A 76 -14.53 17.96 -0.93
CA PHE A 76 -14.60 17.75 -2.38
C PHE A 76 -15.36 16.47 -2.76
N TYR A 77 -15.65 15.58 -1.81
CA TYR A 77 -16.28 14.30 -2.10
C TYR A 77 -17.71 14.49 -2.59
N LYS A 78 -18.07 13.72 -3.61
CA LYS A 78 -19.44 13.67 -4.14
C LYS A 78 -19.89 12.23 -4.25
N ALA A 79 -20.98 11.90 -3.55
CA ALA A 79 -21.52 10.54 -3.50
C ALA A 79 -22.04 10.02 -4.86
N ASN A 80 -22.33 10.93 -5.79
CA ASN A 80 -22.76 10.59 -7.15
C ASN A 80 -21.61 10.50 -8.16
N GLN A 81 -20.35 10.68 -7.71
CA GLN A 81 -19.17 10.49 -8.55
C GLN A 81 -18.61 9.09 -8.36
N SER A 82 -17.97 8.58 -9.41
CA SER A 82 -17.19 7.33 -9.34
C SER A 82 -16.01 7.47 -8.38
N ASP A 83 -15.49 6.34 -7.91
CA ASP A 83 -14.34 6.32 -7.01
C ASP A 83 -13.09 6.95 -7.64
N ILE A 84 -12.84 6.70 -8.93
CA ILE A 84 -11.72 7.32 -9.63
C ILE A 84 -11.87 8.83 -9.79
N GLU A 85 -13.08 9.36 -9.96
CA GLU A 85 -13.34 10.81 -9.98
C GLU A 85 -13.10 11.44 -8.61
N ASN A 86 -13.58 10.78 -7.55
CA ASN A 86 -13.36 11.20 -6.17
C ASN A 86 -11.86 11.13 -5.78
N LEU A 87 -11.11 10.15 -6.28
CA LEU A 87 -9.66 10.08 -6.12
C LEU A 87 -8.93 11.20 -6.85
N LYS A 88 -9.36 11.55 -8.08
CA LYS A 88 -8.81 12.71 -8.80
C LYS A 88 -9.04 14.00 -8.04
N ALA A 89 -10.23 14.15 -7.43
CA ALA A 89 -10.55 15.28 -6.56
C ALA A 89 -9.65 15.31 -5.32
N PHE A 90 -9.43 14.17 -4.66
CA PHE A 90 -8.49 14.05 -3.54
C PHE A 90 -7.07 14.45 -3.95
N TYR A 91 -6.53 13.86 -5.01
CA TYR A 91 -5.18 14.15 -5.50
C TYR A 91 -5.01 15.64 -5.78
N LYS A 92 -6.00 16.27 -6.43
CA LYS A 92 -5.97 17.70 -6.69
C LYS A 92 -5.96 18.50 -5.38
N TRP A 93 -6.85 18.17 -4.44
CA TRP A 93 -6.94 18.86 -3.16
C TRP A 93 -5.63 18.78 -2.35
N ASP A 94 -5.04 17.59 -2.20
CA ASP A 94 -3.82 17.40 -1.42
C ASP A 94 -2.58 17.97 -2.14
N SER A 95 -2.45 17.77 -3.45
CA SER A 95 -1.32 18.31 -4.22
C SER A 95 -1.36 19.84 -4.29
N ASP A 96 -2.54 20.47 -4.37
CA ASP A 96 -2.67 21.93 -4.32
C ASP A 96 -2.31 22.47 -2.94
N PHE A 97 -2.67 21.78 -1.85
CA PHE A 97 -2.23 22.13 -0.50
C PHE A 97 -0.69 22.10 -0.40
N ARG A 98 -0.05 21.03 -0.89
CA ARG A 98 1.41 20.91 -0.89
C ARG A 98 2.09 21.99 -1.73
N LYS A 99 1.56 22.31 -2.92
CA LYS A 99 2.09 23.40 -3.76
C LYS A 99 1.99 24.76 -3.07
N LYS A 100 0.89 25.05 -2.35
CA LYS A 100 0.76 26.28 -1.55
C LYS A 100 1.79 26.35 -0.42
N SER A 101 2.26 25.21 0.06
CA SER A 101 3.37 25.09 1.01
C SER A 101 4.75 25.00 0.34
N ASN A 102 4.88 25.41 -0.93
CA ASN A 102 6.12 25.44 -1.73
C ASN A 102 6.74 24.06 -2.04
N PHE A 103 5.97 22.97 -1.92
CA PHE A 103 6.42 21.66 -2.39
C PHE A 103 6.19 21.51 -3.89
N GLN A 104 7.20 20.95 -4.58
CA GLN A 104 7.04 20.49 -5.97
C GLN A 104 6.37 19.11 -5.95
N THR A 105 5.33 18.91 -6.75
CA THR A 105 4.57 17.65 -6.80
C THR A 105 4.58 17.05 -8.19
N GLN A 106 4.59 15.73 -8.30
CA GLN A 106 4.55 15.00 -9.57
C GLN A 106 3.60 13.81 -9.47
N LYS A 107 2.59 13.75 -10.35
CA LYS A 107 1.80 12.53 -10.56
C LYS A 107 2.67 11.50 -11.28
N ILE A 108 2.68 10.26 -10.80
CA ILE A 108 3.46 9.17 -11.38
C ILE A 108 2.57 8.23 -12.18
N LYS A 109 1.48 7.77 -11.58
CA LYS A 109 0.58 6.75 -12.16
C LYS A 109 -0.84 6.95 -11.66
N GLU A 110 -1.80 6.50 -12.47
CA GLU A 110 -3.21 6.42 -12.13
C GLU A 110 -3.74 5.10 -12.68
N SER A 111 -4.53 4.37 -11.90
CA SER A 111 -5.22 3.16 -12.33
C SER A 111 -6.70 3.32 -12.07
N ALA A 112 -7.50 3.38 -13.15
CA ALA A 112 -8.95 3.43 -13.02
C ALA A 112 -9.50 2.07 -12.56
N ASP A 113 -8.98 0.97 -13.13
CA ASP A 113 -9.43 -0.40 -12.83
C ASP A 113 -9.13 -0.80 -11.39
N SER A 114 -7.95 -0.42 -10.88
CA SER A 114 -7.57 -0.71 -9.50
C SER A 114 -8.00 0.40 -8.54
N GLU A 115 -8.46 1.54 -9.03
CA GLU A 115 -8.92 2.70 -8.26
C GLU A 115 -7.86 3.28 -7.31
N PHE A 116 -6.72 3.69 -7.87
CA PHE A 116 -5.69 4.41 -7.12
C PHE A 116 -4.98 5.48 -7.95
N ILE A 117 -4.35 6.43 -7.26
CA ILE A 117 -3.42 7.41 -7.82
C ILE A 117 -2.11 7.35 -7.03
N ILE A 118 -1.00 7.30 -7.75
CA ILE A 118 0.36 7.36 -7.19
C ILE A 118 1.04 8.65 -7.64
N TRP A 119 1.64 9.32 -6.68
CA TRP A 119 2.34 10.59 -6.90
C TRP A 119 3.43 10.79 -5.85
N LYS A 120 4.26 11.81 -6.04
CA LYS A 120 5.32 12.18 -5.11
C LYS A 120 5.42 13.68 -4.96
N TYR A 121 6.14 14.12 -3.94
CA TYR A 121 6.52 15.52 -3.78
C TYR A 121 7.95 15.65 -3.28
N LYS A 122 8.62 16.76 -3.60
CA LYS A 122 10.03 16.97 -3.23
C LYS A 122 10.17 17.31 -1.74
N ASP A 123 10.71 16.40 -0.96
CA ASP A 123 10.98 16.57 0.48
C ASP A 123 12.44 16.18 0.80
N LYS A 124 12.84 16.20 2.08
CA LYS A 124 14.17 15.78 2.55
C LYS A 124 14.44 14.29 2.27
N LEU A 125 13.43 13.44 2.46
CA LEU A 125 13.47 12.02 2.11
C LEU A 125 12.66 11.80 0.83
N ASP A 126 13.18 10.96 -0.08
CA ASP A 126 12.42 10.56 -1.25
C ASP A 126 11.19 9.76 -0.82
N ASN A 127 10.06 10.08 -1.45
CA ASN A 127 8.78 9.55 -1.06
C ASN A 127 7.91 9.19 -2.27
N VAL A 128 6.99 8.27 -2.04
CA VAL A 128 5.90 7.94 -2.96
C VAL A 128 4.62 7.83 -2.13
N PHE A 129 3.57 8.46 -2.61
CA PHE A 129 2.25 8.48 -2.00
C PHE A 129 1.25 7.77 -2.92
N LEU A 130 0.60 6.73 -2.39
CA LEU A 130 -0.56 6.09 -2.99
C LEU A 130 -1.82 6.54 -2.23
N ILE A 131 -2.80 7.03 -2.97
CA ILE A 131 -4.17 7.21 -2.48
C ILE A 131 -5.10 6.27 -3.26
N GLY A 132 -5.80 5.40 -2.54
CA GLY A 132 -6.68 4.39 -3.10
C GLY A 132 -8.10 4.49 -2.55
N SER A 133 -9.05 3.95 -3.30
CA SER A 133 -10.42 3.76 -2.84
C SER A 133 -10.57 2.40 -2.16
N SER A 134 -11.13 2.35 -0.95
CA SER A 134 -11.51 1.09 -0.30
C SER A 134 -12.88 1.29 0.35
N GLU A 135 -13.88 0.56 -0.13
CA GLU A 135 -15.28 0.69 0.28
C GLU A 135 -15.77 2.15 0.42
N ASN A 136 -16.00 2.62 1.65
CA ASN A 136 -16.47 3.97 1.97
C ASN A 136 -15.35 4.94 2.37
N ASN A 137 -14.09 4.50 2.27
CA ASN A 137 -12.91 5.20 2.75
C ASN A 137 -11.92 5.50 1.62
N PHE A 138 -11.09 6.51 1.88
CA PHE A 138 -9.82 6.67 1.18
C PHE A 138 -8.71 6.04 2.02
N LEU A 139 -7.93 5.16 1.40
CA LEU A 139 -6.73 4.57 1.98
C LEU A 139 -5.49 5.32 1.47
N SER A 140 -4.80 5.98 2.39
CA SER A 140 -3.60 6.79 2.15
C SER A 140 -2.37 6.03 2.63
N LEU A 141 -1.45 5.70 1.72
CA LEU A 141 -0.21 4.97 2.00
C LEU A 141 0.99 5.76 1.47
N LEU A 142 1.85 6.24 2.35
CA LEU A 142 2.99 7.09 2.01
C LEU A 142 4.29 6.49 2.55
N ILE A 143 5.22 6.16 1.66
CA ILE A 143 6.53 5.61 2.04
C ILE A 143 7.61 6.69 1.91
N TYR A 144 8.53 6.75 2.87
CA TYR A 144 9.73 7.59 2.85
C TYR A 144 10.97 6.72 3.00
N THR A 145 11.88 6.79 2.04
CA THR A 145 13.20 6.14 2.14
C THR A 145 14.09 6.55 0.98
N ASN A 146 15.40 6.66 1.23
CA ASN A 146 16.41 6.79 0.18
C ASN A 146 17.04 5.44 -0.20
N HIS A 147 16.66 4.35 0.47
CA HIS A 147 17.18 2.99 0.25
C HIS A 147 16.52 2.30 -0.95
N TRP A 148 15.25 2.62 -1.23
CA TRP A 148 14.51 2.04 -2.35
C TRP A 148 14.48 2.97 -3.56
N THR A 149 14.56 2.40 -4.75
CA THR A 149 14.21 3.05 -6.00
C THR A 149 12.73 3.44 -6.03
N GLN A 150 12.34 4.33 -6.95
CA GLN A 150 10.93 4.69 -7.13
C GLN A 150 10.06 3.47 -7.48
N SER A 151 10.58 2.54 -8.29
CA SER A 151 9.83 1.34 -8.70
C SER A 151 9.57 0.41 -7.52
N GLU A 152 10.55 0.20 -6.64
CA GLU A 152 10.37 -0.62 -5.43
C GLU A 152 9.34 -0.01 -4.49
N LYS A 153 9.39 1.32 -4.28
CA LYS A 153 8.36 2.06 -3.51
C LYS A 153 6.96 1.87 -4.10
N ILE A 154 6.82 1.99 -5.43
CA ILE A 154 5.55 1.82 -6.13
C ILE A 154 5.03 0.39 -5.95
N GLN A 155 5.87 -0.62 -6.21
CA GLN A 155 5.50 -2.01 -6.11
C GLN A 155 5.07 -2.38 -4.68
N PHE A 156 5.82 -1.92 -3.68
CA PHE A 156 5.46 -2.11 -2.27
C PHE A 156 4.09 -1.51 -1.95
N LEU A 157 3.84 -0.25 -2.35
CA LEU A 157 2.56 0.42 -2.09
C LEU A 157 1.38 -0.21 -2.85
N GLU A 158 1.58 -0.65 -4.09
CA GLU A 158 0.55 -1.34 -4.86
C GLU A 158 0.18 -2.67 -4.20
N ASN A 159 1.16 -3.47 -3.77
CA ASN A 159 0.92 -4.72 -3.04
C ASN A 159 0.21 -4.46 -1.70
N LEU A 160 0.66 -3.45 -0.95
CA LEU A 160 0.06 -3.07 0.32
C LEU A 160 -1.38 -2.60 0.14
N TYR A 161 -1.66 -1.84 -0.92
CA TYR A 161 -3.01 -1.41 -1.25
C TYR A 161 -3.90 -2.62 -1.60
N GLN A 162 -3.44 -3.57 -2.42
CA GLN A 162 -4.23 -4.78 -2.73
C GLN A 162 -4.50 -5.64 -1.50
N LEU A 163 -3.58 -5.69 -0.54
CA LEU A 163 -3.76 -6.42 0.72
C LEU A 163 -4.88 -5.82 1.60
N ASN A 164 -5.16 -4.53 1.44
CA ASN A 164 -6.07 -3.77 2.32
C ASN A 164 -7.24 -3.12 1.56
N LYS A 165 -7.48 -3.51 0.30
CA LYS A 165 -8.55 -2.93 -0.52
C LYS A 165 -9.91 -3.48 -0.13
#